data_AF-A0A948D3V2-F1
#
_entry.id   AF-A0A948D3V2-F1
#
_cell.length_a   1.000
_cell.length_b   1.000
_cell.length_c   1.000
_cell.angle_alpha   90.00
_cell.angle_beta   90.00
_cell.angle_gamma   90.00
#
_symmetry.space_group_name_H-M   'P 1'
#
loop_
_entity.id
_entity.type
_entity.pdbx_description
1 polymer ?
#
loop_
_entity_poly.entity_id
_entity_poly.type
_entity_poly.pdbx_seq_one_letter_code
_entity_poly.pdbx_strand_id
1 'polypeptide(L)'
;MAQNTKKIISENLIKNLLVLMVTGLTFPFIFNNVSKVNTNQVSDLLIVISILLLIVEFTGFSFTYEKVKLNSIWERVLAHSITFIALLLTALLLEVIVIIAKFIYPSFLV
;
A
#
# COMPACT_ATOMS: atom_id res chain seq x y z
N MET A 1 30.23 -10.84 0.68
CA MET A 1 29.60 -9.54 0.94
C MET A 1 28.41 -9.76 1.87
N ALA A 2 28.66 -10.07 3.14
CA ALA A 2 27.61 -10.24 4.15
C ALA A 2 27.18 -8.85 4.64
N GLN A 3 26.46 -8.11 3.81
CA GLN A 3 25.70 -6.98 4.32
C GLN A 3 24.75 -7.53 5.39
N ASN A 4 24.82 -6.96 6.59
CA ASN A 4 24.28 -7.51 7.83
C ASN A 4 22.76 -7.73 7.69
N THR A 5 22.34 -8.95 7.34
CA THR A 5 20.94 -9.35 7.06
C THR A 5 19.97 -8.89 8.14
N LYS A 6 20.44 -8.86 9.40
CA LYS A 6 19.68 -8.35 10.55
C LYS A 6 19.23 -6.90 10.37
N LYS A 7 20.09 -6.04 9.80
CA LYS A 7 19.78 -4.62 9.55
C LYS A 7 18.66 -4.48 8.52
N ILE A 8 18.77 -5.16 7.38
CA ILE A 8 17.77 -5.12 6.31
C ILE A 8 16.41 -5.65 6.79
N ILE A 9 16.40 -6.73 7.58
CA ILE A 9 15.17 -7.25 8.19
C ILE A 9 14.56 -6.20 9.13
N SER A 10 15.35 -5.59 10.02
CA SER A 10 14.85 -4.56 10.94
C SER A 10 14.29 -3.33 10.21
N GLU A 11 14.94 -2.86 9.15
CA GLU A 11 14.47 -1.74 8.33
C GLU A 11 13.12 -2.07 7.66
N ASN A 12 12.92 -3.31 7.20
CA ASN A 12 11.64 -3.75 6.65
C ASN A 12 10.54 -3.92 7.70
N LEU A 13 10.85 -4.41 8.90
CA LEU A 13 9.89 -4.49 9.99
C LEU A 13 9.38 -3.11 10.40
N ILE A 14 10.29 -2.15 10.58
CA ILE A 14 9.95 -0.76 10.89
C ILE A 14 9.07 -0.17 9.79
N LYS A 15 9.45 -0.37 8.53
CA LYS A 15 8.68 0.09 7.36
C LYS A 15 7.25 -0.45 7.37
N ASN A 16 7.07 -1.75 7.61
CA ASN A 16 5.74 -2.36 7.64
C ASN A 16 4.90 -1.87 8.83
N LEU A 17 5.51 -1.70 10.01
CA LEU A 17 4.82 -1.12 11.17
C LEU A 17 4.36 0.32 10.89
N LEU A 18 5.19 1.12 10.20
CA LEU A 18 4.81 2.47 9.79
C LEU A 18 3.66 2.46 8.79
N VAL A 19 3.66 1.54 7.81
CA VAL A 19 2.53 1.37 6.90
C VAL A 19 1.25 1.08 7.68
N LEU A 20 1.27 0.08 8.57
CA LEU A 20 0.10 -0.27 9.39
C LEU A 20 -0.39 0.88 10.26
N MET A 21 0.53 1.64 10.86
CA MET A 21 0.19 2.80 11.68
C MET A 21 -0.48 3.89 10.85
N VAL A 22 0.08 4.25 9.69
CA VAL A 22 -0.46 5.30 8.83
C VAL A 22 -1.82 4.88 8.25
N THR A 23 -1.95 3.66 7.75
CA THR A 23 -3.22 3.10 7.27
C THR A 23 -4.27 3.13 8.39
N GLY A 24 -3.95 2.61 9.58
CA GLY A 24 -4.88 2.63 10.71
C GLY A 24 -5.33 4.04 11.14
N LEU A 25 -4.42 5.03 11.12
CA LEU A 25 -4.76 6.42 11.43
C LEU A 25 -5.61 7.11 10.35
N THR A 26 -5.48 6.68 9.10
CA THR A 26 -6.23 7.25 7.97
C THR A 26 -7.58 6.57 7.74
N PHE A 27 -7.80 5.36 8.29
CA PHE A 27 -9.07 4.62 8.25
C PHE A 27 -10.32 5.48 8.48
N PRO A 28 -10.47 6.24 9.59
CA PRO A 28 -11.70 6.99 9.83
C PRO A 28 -11.97 8.06 8.76
N PHE A 29 -10.91 8.66 8.22
CA PHE A 29 -11.03 9.66 7.17
C PHE A 29 -11.43 9.01 5.85
N ILE A 30 -10.80 7.90 5.49
CA ILE A 30 -11.14 7.14 4.28
C ILE A 30 -12.56 6.62 4.37
N PHE A 31 -12.93 5.97 5.47
CA PHE A 31 -14.28 5.49 5.73
C PHE A 31 -15.33 6.60 5.56
N ASN A 32 -15.15 7.75 6.21
CA ASN A 32 -16.10 8.85 6.12
C ASN A 32 -16.25 9.43 4.70
N ASN A 33 -15.19 9.42 3.89
CA ASN A 33 -15.26 9.91 2.52
C ASN A 33 -15.85 8.86 1.56
N VAL A 34 -15.44 7.60 1.68
CA VAL A 34 -15.93 6.50 0.83
C VAL A 34 -17.41 6.20 1.11
N SER A 35 -17.86 6.30 2.36
CA SER A 35 -19.27 6.08 2.73
C SER A 35 -20.24 7.10 2.13
N LYS A 36 -19.73 8.23 1.61
CA LYS A 36 -20.52 9.28 0.95
C LYS A 36 -20.62 9.08 -0.57
N VAL A 37 -19.90 8.11 -1.12
CA VAL A 37 -19.94 7.79 -2.55
C VAL A 37 -21.29 7.19 -2.87
N ASN A 38 -21.96 7.74 -3.90
CA ASN A 38 -23.24 7.21 -4.35
C ASN A 38 -23.05 5.81 -4.95
N THR A 39 -23.99 4.89 -4.73
CA THR A 39 -23.98 3.53 -5.29
C THR A 39 -23.78 3.52 -6.81
N ASN A 40 -24.30 4.52 -7.52
CA ASN A 40 -24.16 4.63 -8.97
C ASN A 40 -22.72 4.95 -9.43
N GLN A 41 -21.86 5.44 -8.53
CA GLN A 41 -20.47 5.82 -8.80
C GLN A 41 -19.47 4.77 -8.30
N VAL A 42 -19.95 3.73 -7.61
CA VAL A 42 -19.08 2.70 -7.00
C VAL A 42 -18.32 1.91 -8.06
N SER A 43 -18.95 1.59 -9.19
CA SER A 43 -18.28 0.91 -10.31
C SER A 43 -17.12 1.73 -10.86
N ASP A 44 -17.34 3.02 -11.11
CA ASP A 44 -16.32 3.93 -11.63
C ASP A 44 -15.15 4.06 -10.63
N LEU A 45 -15.46 4.19 -9.34
CA LEU A 45 -14.46 4.25 -8.28
C LEU A 45 -13.62 2.97 -8.21
N LEU A 46 -14.25 1.79 -8.30
CA LEU A 46 -13.54 0.50 -8.32
C LEU A 46 -12.62 0.36 -9.54
N ILE A 47 -13.04 0.87 -10.70
CA ILE A 47 -12.20 0.89 -11.91
C ILE A 47 -10.97 1.76 -11.67
N VAL A 48 -11.15 2.97 -11.15
CA VAL A 48 -10.04 3.89 -10.83
C VAL A 48 -9.07 3.26 -9.83
N ILE A 49 -9.59 2.68 -8.74
CA ILE A 49 -8.77 2.00 -7.74
C ILE A 49 -7.99 0.83 -8.34
N SER A 50 -8.62 0.05 -9.21
CA SER A 50 -7.99 -1.10 -9.87
C SER A 50 -6.82 -0.67 -10.77
N ILE A 51 -6.99 0.43 -11.52
CA ILE A 51 -5.91 1.00 -12.35
C ILE A 51 -4.77 1.50 -11.45
N LEU A 52 -5.08 2.22 -10.37
CA LEU A 52 -4.09 2.72 -9.43
C LEU A 52 -3.31 1.58 -8.76
N LEU A 53 -4.00 0.53 -8.31
CA LEU A 53 -3.37 -0.66 -7.74
C LEU A 53 -2.40 -1.29 -8.74
N LEU A 54 -2.83 -1.48 -9.99
CA LEU A 54 -1.96 -2.04 -11.02
C LEU A 54 -0.67 -1.22 -11.18
N ILE A 55 -0.77 0.11 -11.24
CA ILE A 55 0.39 1.01 -11.36
C ILE A 55 1.32 0.89 -10.15
N VAL A 56 0.75 0.86 -8.95
CA VAL A 56 1.50 0.75 -7.69
C VAL A 56 2.24 -0.59 -7.61
N GLU A 57 1.58 -1.69 -7.98
CA GLU A 57 2.20 -3.02 -8.02
C GLU A 57 3.33 -3.09 -9.06
N PHE A 58 3.16 -2.49 -10.25
CA PHE A 58 4.25 -2.38 -11.22
C PHE A 58 5.43 -1.57 -10.69
N THR A 59 5.16 -0.52 -9.92
CA THR A 59 6.21 0.28 -9.26
C THR A 59 6.94 -0.57 -8.23
N GLY A 60 6.22 -1.29 -7.36
CA GLY A 60 6.80 -2.22 -6.40
C GLY A 60 7.67 -3.29 -7.07
N PHE A 61 7.19 -3.89 -8.16
CA PHE A 61 7.93 -4.87 -8.95
C PHE A 61 9.20 -4.29 -9.60
N SER A 62 9.12 -3.08 -10.15
CA SER A 62 10.23 -2.44 -10.86
C SER A 62 11.38 -2.05 -9.92
N PHE A 63 11.06 -1.73 -8.66
CA PHE A 63 12.01 -1.33 -7.63
C PHE A 63 12.30 -2.45 -6.60
N THR A 64 12.11 -3.70 -6.99
CA THR A 64 12.50 -4.86 -6.18
C THR A 64 13.99 -4.84 -5.84
N TYR A 65 14.33 -5.27 -4.63
CA TYR A 65 15.71 -5.30 -4.11
C TYR A 65 16.69 -6.11 -4.97
N GLU A 66 16.18 -7.00 -5.83
CA GLU A 66 16.99 -7.76 -6.79
C GLU A 66 17.55 -6.88 -7.92
N LYS A 67 16.85 -5.80 -8.29
CA LYS A 67 17.26 -4.89 -9.38
C LYS A 67 18.08 -3.70 -8.90
N VAL A 68 18.11 -3.43 -7.58
CA VAL A 68 18.83 -2.30 -7.00
C VAL A 68 20.11 -2.76 -6.32
N LYS A 69 21.26 -2.19 -6.68
CA LYS A 69 22.54 -2.47 -6.03
C LYS A 69 22.54 -1.88 -4.61
N LEU A 70 22.23 -2.69 -3.60
CA LEU A 70 22.18 -2.27 -2.19
C LEU A 70 23.53 -1.81 -1.58
N ASN A 71 24.59 -1.72 -2.39
CA ASN A 71 25.93 -1.34 -1.97
C ASN A 71 26.07 0.17 -1.76
N SER A 72 25.31 0.99 -2.48
CA SER A 72 25.26 2.44 -2.27
C SER A 72 24.18 2.80 -1.24
N ILE A 73 24.52 3.69 -0.30
CA ILE A 73 23.57 4.14 0.73
C ILE A 73 22.38 4.89 0.11
N TRP A 74 22.63 5.68 -0.93
CA TRP A 74 21.60 6.44 -1.62
C TRP A 74 20.66 5.54 -2.42
N GLU A 75 21.20 4.52 -3.11
CA GLU A 75 20.41 3.53 -3.83
C GLU A 75 19.55 2.70 -2.87
N ARG A 76 20.10 2.33 -1.70
CA ARG A 76 19.34 1.64 -0.64
C ARG A 76 18.20 2.51 -0.12
N VAL A 77 18.48 3.76 0.27
CA VAL A 77 17.44 4.67 0.78
C VAL A 77 16.34 4.87 -0.26
N LEU A 78 16.71 5.09 -1.53
CA LEU A 78 15.75 5.24 -2.61
C LEU A 78 14.85 4.00 -2.77
N ALA A 79 15.44 2.80 -2.78
CA ALA A 79 14.67 1.55 -2.85
C ALA A 79 13.73 1.37 -1.64
N HIS A 80 14.19 1.66 -0.43
CA HIS A 80 13.34 1.59 0.76
C HIS A 80 12.18 2.59 0.71
N SER A 81 12.44 3.82 0.24
CA SER A 81 11.41 4.86 0.11
C SER A 81 10.37 4.50 -0.95
N ILE A 82 10.80 4.04 -2.13
CA ILE A 82 9.86 3.68 -3.20
C ILE A 82 9.03 2.46 -2.81
N THR A 83 9.65 1.43 -2.24
CA THR A 83 8.91 0.25 -1.76
C THR A 83 7.99 0.60 -0.58
N PHE A 84 8.37 1.54 0.29
CA PHE A 84 7.49 2.06 1.34
C PHE A 84 6.25 2.75 0.76
N ILE A 85 6.45 3.68 -0.18
CA ILE A 85 5.34 4.40 -0.82
C ILE A 85 4.43 3.42 -1.55
N ALA A 86 4.99 2.45 -2.28
CA ALA A 86 4.21 1.44 -2.97
C ALA A 86 3.36 0.62 -1.99
N LEU A 87 3.97 0.08 -0.93
CA LEU A 87 3.25 -0.68 0.10
C LEU A 87 2.17 0.14 0.80
N LEU A 88 2.45 1.41 1.10
CA LEU A 88 1.49 2.31 1.72
C LEU A 88 0.29 2.56 0.80
N LEU A 89 0.54 2.87 -0.47
CA LEU A 89 -0.53 3.08 -1.44
C LEU A 89 -1.35 1.81 -1.67
N THR A 90 -0.71 0.64 -1.77
CA THR A 90 -1.42 -0.65 -1.85
C THR A 90 -2.32 -0.84 -0.64
N ALA A 91 -1.83 -0.61 0.58
CA ALA A 91 -2.61 -0.74 1.80
C ALA A 91 -3.84 0.19 1.84
N LEU A 92 -3.65 1.47 1.49
CA LEU A 92 -4.74 2.47 1.46
C LEU A 92 -5.78 2.15 0.38
N LEU A 93 -5.35 1.67 -0.80
CA LEU A 93 -6.26 1.30 -1.88
C LEU A 93 -7.06 0.04 -1.52
N LEU A 94 -6.42 -0.95 -0.89
CA LEU A 94 -7.10 -2.15 -0.40
C LEU A 94 -8.11 -1.82 0.71
N GLU A 95 -7.78 -0.89 1.60
CA GLU A 95 -8.69 -0.40 2.63
C GLU A 95 -9.97 0.20 2.03
N VAL A 96 -9.84 1.02 0.98
CA VAL A 96 -11.00 1.54 0.24
C VAL A 96 -11.84 0.39 -0.34
N ILE A 97 -11.20 -0.62 -0.94
CA ILE A 97 -11.91 -1.79 -1.49
C ILE A 97 -12.67 -2.53 -0.40
N VAL A 98 -12.06 -2.78 0.76
CA VAL A 98 -12.72 -3.46 1.89
C VAL A 98 -13.94 -2.68 2.37
N ILE A 99 -13.83 -1.34 2.45
CA ILE A 99 -14.95 -0.48 2.83
C ILE A 99 -16.07 -0.57 1.79
N ILE A 100 -15.75 -0.45 0.50
CA ILE A 100 -16.74 -0.60 -0.59
C ILE A 100 -17.38 -1.98 -0.57
N ALA A 101 -16.61 -3.05 -0.39
CA ALA A 101 -17.09 -4.42 -0.34
C ALA A 101 -18.10 -4.62 0.80
N LYS A 102 -17.86 -4.01 1.97
CA LYS A 102 -18.82 -3.99 3.08
C LYS A 102 -20.14 -3.30 2.71
N PHE A 103 -20.09 -2.24 1.90
CA PHE A 103 -21.30 -1.55 1.45
C PHE A 103 -22.10 -2.34 0.41
N ILE A 104 -21.42 -2.96 -0.56
CA ILE A 104 -22.08 -3.74 -1.62
C ILE A 104 -22.58 -5.09 -1.08
N TYR A 105 -21.78 -5.73 -0.22
CA TYR A 105 -22.04 -7.05 0.35
C TYR A 105 -21.98 -7.00 1.89
N PRO A 106 -23.04 -6.49 2.55
CA PRO A 106 -23.07 -6.32 4.00
C PRO A 106 -22.80 -7.61 4.78
N SER A 107 -23.15 -8.77 4.19
CA SER A 107 -22.97 -10.10 4.77
C SER A 107 -21.58 -10.71 4.53
N PHE A 108 -20.68 -10.04 3.81
CA PHE A 108 -19.37 -10.60 3.44
C PHE A 108 -18.34 -10.54 4.58
N LEU A 109 -18.56 -9.66 5.57
CA LEU A 109 -17.68 -9.45 6.73
C LEU A 109 -18.38 -9.76 8.06
N VAL A 110 -19.54 -10.43 8.02
CA VAL A 110 -20.26 -10.96 9.19
C VAL A 110 -19.87 -12.41 9.40
#